data_AF-A0A936HNC9-F1
#
_entry.id   AF-A0A936HNC9-F1
#
_cell.length_a   1.000
_cell.length_b   1.000
_cell.length_c   1.000
_cell.angle_alpha   90.00
_cell.angle_beta   90.00
_cell.angle_gamma   90.00
#
_symmetry.space_group_name_H-M   'P 1'
#
loop_
_entity.id
_entity.type
_entity.pdbx_description
1 polymer ?
#
loop_
_entity_poly.entity_id
_entity_poly.type
_entity_poly.pdbx_seq_one_letter_code
_entity_poly.pdbx_strand_id
1 'polypeptide(L)'
;MTRIVATKSSFTSGEIDPALFGRMDLRVYEEGAAKLRNVIVQRTGGLARRPGTELLTYVPDGKRLFSFERNGSSDLLIFGDGAVHVVRNTLLRQTIVDNELWGGEELRQLDFALVDEAVLVCHPAYKPRLLRRDAAGQWAIHTLEFARANADDDDERVHCPFARFAPSNVTIQPFRLSGGDPTGSGARDADVELRASAPVFTQDHAGTILRIKGRQLLLSAPAPGFDGHGAPKARPLEPLEDERQTTNWDEEAFSEAHGWPICAAMHQERLVLGGCPDRPDYLWFSNQPGRSTSISLTGSTMARSRSASPPSVSMRYGSCSPGVSSKYSRRRANGPSVAFR
;
A
#
# COMPACT_ATOMS: atom_id res chain seq x y z
N MET A 1 -2.80 -15.15 -66.91
CA MET A 1 -3.12 -15.15 -65.48
C MET A 1 -4.20 -14.12 -65.21
N THR A 2 -5.29 -14.51 -64.57
CA THR A 2 -6.40 -13.61 -64.23
C THR A 2 -6.01 -12.80 -62.98
N ARG A 3 -6.05 -11.47 -63.06
CA ARG A 3 -5.73 -10.58 -61.92
C ARG A 3 -6.98 -10.44 -61.04
N ILE A 4 -6.88 -10.86 -59.78
CA ILE A 4 -7.94 -10.66 -58.77
C ILE A 4 -7.59 -9.41 -57.97
N VAL A 5 -8.53 -8.46 -57.90
CA VAL A 5 -8.42 -7.26 -57.06
C VAL A 5 -9.34 -7.47 -55.86
N ALA A 6 -8.76 -7.56 -54.66
CA ALA A 6 -9.51 -7.65 -53.41
C ALA A 6 -9.59 -6.26 -52.77
N THR A 7 -10.80 -5.75 -52.60
CA THR A 7 -11.05 -4.46 -51.95
C THR A 7 -11.40 -4.68 -50.49
N LYS A 8 -10.65 -4.06 -49.56
CA LYS A 8 -11.04 -3.97 -48.15
C LYS A 8 -11.67 -2.61 -47.89
N SER A 9 -12.86 -2.62 -47.32
CA SER A 9 -13.65 -1.41 -47.02
C SER A 9 -13.45 -0.87 -45.61
N SER A 10 -12.94 -1.69 -44.69
CA SER A 10 -12.79 -1.34 -43.27
C SER A 10 -11.54 -1.96 -42.66
N PHE A 11 -11.01 -1.29 -41.64
CA PHE A 11 -9.91 -1.75 -40.78
C PHE A 11 -10.30 -1.80 -39.29
N THR A 12 -11.60 -1.83 -38.98
CA THR A 12 -12.16 -1.84 -37.61
C THR A 12 -11.61 -2.95 -36.73
N SER A 13 -11.20 -4.09 -37.31
CA SER A 13 -10.68 -5.22 -36.54
C SER A 13 -9.19 -5.10 -36.17
N GLY A 14 -8.51 -4.01 -36.58
CA GLY A 14 -7.14 -3.72 -36.16
C GLY A 14 -6.08 -4.61 -36.80
N GLU A 15 -4.95 -4.78 -36.10
CA GLU A 15 -3.87 -5.68 -36.52
C GLU A 15 -4.24 -7.12 -36.17
N ILE A 16 -4.25 -7.98 -37.17
CA ILE A 16 -4.64 -9.38 -37.03
C ILE A 16 -3.44 -10.20 -36.51
N ASP A 17 -3.69 -11.08 -35.54
CA ASP A 17 -2.70 -12.05 -35.06
C ASP A 17 -2.25 -13.01 -36.19
N PRO A 18 -0.95 -13.30 -36.35
CA PRO A 18 -0.45 -14.21 -37.37
C PRO A 18 -1.12 -15.60 -37.42
N ALA A 19 -1.61 -16.11 -36.29
CA ALA A 19 -2.33 -17.39 -36.23
C ALA A 19 -3.68 -17.36 -36.98
N LEU A 20 -4.24 -16.17 -37.21
CA LEU A 20 -5.51 -15.97 -37.91
C LEU A 20 -5.34 -15.77 -39.43
N PHE A 21 -4.12 -15.77 -39.96
CA PHE A 21 -3.89 -15.56 -41.39
C PHE A 21 -4.51 -16.65 -42.28
N GLY A 22 -4.65 -17.87 -41.75
CA GLY A 22 -5.32 -18.98 -42.46
C GLY A 22 -6.84 -18.97 -42.35
N ARG A 23 -7.42 -18.13 -41.47
CA ARG A 23 -8.85 -18.08 -41.17
C ARG A 23 -9.56 -17.01 -42.00
N MET A 24 -9.49 -17.18 -43.32
CA MET A 24 -10.15 -16.31 -44.30
C MET A 24 -11.69 -16.31 -44.20
N ASP A 25 -12.26 -17.27 -43.46
CA ASP A 25 -13.69 -17.37 -43.14
C ASP A 25 -14.15 -16.36 -42.07
N LEU A 26 -13.22 -15.84 -41.26
CA LEU A 26 -13.56 -14.93 -40.18
C LEU A 26 -13.71 -13.50 -40.69
N ARG A 27 -14.75 -12.80 -40.21
CA ARG A 27 -14.97 -11.37 -40.52
C ARG A 27 -13.78 -10.47 -40.13
N VAL A 28 -13.03 -10.88 -39.11
CA VAL A 28 -11.77 -10.24 -38.68
C VAL A 28 -10.75 -10.18 -39.82
N TYR A 29 -10.73 -11.19 -40.70
CA TYR A 29 -9.85 -11.22 -41.87
C TYR A 29 -10.27 -10.20 -42.93
N GLU A 30 -11.56 -9.96 -43.11
CA GLU A 30 -12.09 -8.97 -44.07
C GLU A 30 -11.88 -7.53 -43.57
N GLU A 31 -12.10 -7.28 -42.28
CA GLU A 31 -12.08 -5.96 -41.64
C GLU A 31 -10.76 -5.62 -40.92
N GLY A 32 -9.73 -6.45 -41.02
CA GLY A 32 -8.46 -6.27 -40.34
C GLY A 32 -7.27 -6.09 -41.29
N ALA A 33 -6.15 -5.63 -40.77
CA ALA A 33 -4.89 -5.51 -41.50
C ALA A 33 -3.86 -6.49 -40.94
N ALA A 34 -2.98 -7.00 -41.79
CA ALA A 34 -1.89 -7.87 -41.35
C ALA A 34 -0.86 -7.14 -40.47
N LYS A 35 -0.75 -5.81 -40.60
CA LYS A 35 0.21 -4.99 -39.84
C LYS A 35 -0.23 -3.53 -39.82
N LEU A 36 -0.29 -2.92 -38.64
CA LEU A 36 -0.62 -1.51 -38.44
C LEU A 36 0.47 -0.85 -37.58
N ARG A 37 1.17 0.15 -38.13
CA ARG A 37 2.20 0.89 -37.39
C ARG A 37 1.92 2.38 -37.42
N ASN A 38 2.00 3.03 -36.27
CA ASN A 38 1.81 4.48 -36.12
C ASN A 38 0.49 4.99 -36.71
N VAL A 39 -0.58 4.20 -36.56
CA VAL A 39 -1.94 4.55 -37.00
C VAL A 39 -2.94 4.31 -35.87
N ILE A 40 -4.04 5.06 -35.92
CA ILE A 40 -5.22 4.89 -35.07
C ILE A 40 -6.34 4.39 -35.97
N VAL A 41 -6.95 3.27 -35.57
CA VAL A 41 -8.14 2.72 -36.22
C VAL A 41 -9.33 3.58 -35.81
N GLN A 42 -9.99 4.18 -36.79
CA GLN A 42 -11.22 4.92 -36.54
C GLN A 42 -12.40 3.96 -36.45
N ARG A 43 -13.39 4.29 -35.61
CA ARG A 43 -14.65 3.51 -35.53
C ARG A 43 -15.42 3.46 -36.86
N THR A 44 -15.17 4.41 -37.76
CA THR A 44 -15.72 4.47 -39.12
C THR A 44 -15.08 3.49 -40.10
N GLY A 45 -14.06 2.72 -39.66
CA GLY A 45 -13.33 1.76 -40.51
C GLY A 45 -12.14 2.34 -41.27
N GLY A 46 -11.92 3.65 -41.18
CA GLY A 46 -10.73 4.31 -41.71
C GLY A 46 -9.50 4.16 -40.81
N LEU A 47 -8.33 4.47 -41.38
CA LEU A 47 -7.07 4.58 -40.65
C LEU A 47 -6.62 6.04 -40.67
N ALA A 48 -6.25 6.57 -39.50
CA ALA A 48 -5.59 7.86 -39.39
C ALA A 48 -4.16 7.66 -38.90
N ARG A 49 -3.22 8.50 -39.32
CA ARG A 49 -1.89 8.51 -38.70
C ARG A 49 -2.01 8.91 -37.23
N ARG A 50 -1.23 8.27 -36.36
CA ARG A 50 -1.13 8.68 -34.95
C ARG A 50 -0.64 10.14 -34.92
N PRO A 51 -1.27 11.04 -34.14
CA PRO A 51 -0.77 12.38 -33.93
C PRO A 51 0.70 12.34 -33.49
N GLY A 52 1.48 13.31 -33.96
CA GLY A 52 2.87 13.46 -33.51
C GLY A 52 2.94 13.78 -32.01
N THR A 53 4.12 13.63 -31.44
CA THR A 53 4.43 14.08 -30.08
C THR A 53 5.05 15.48 -30.15
N GLU A 54 4.58 16.39 -29.30
CA GLU A 54 5.19 17.70 -29.10
C GLU A 54 6.05 17.67 -27.83
N LEU A 55 7.25 18.28 -27.89
CA LEU A 55 8.08 18.48 -26.71
C LEU A 55 7.52 19.66 -25.93
N LEU A 56 6.94 19.39 -24.76
CA LEU A 56 6.34 20.42 -23.92
C LEU A 56 7.37 21.10 -23.01
N THR A 57 8.18 20.30 -22.31
CA THR A 57 9.18 20.78 -21.36
C THR A 57 10.29 19.73 -21.25
N TYR A 58 11.51 20.22 -21.01
CA TYR A 58 12.68 19.39 -20.76
C TYR A 58 13.00 19.36 -19.26
N VAL A 59 13.03 18.17 -18.65
CA VAL A 59 13.44 17.93 -17.27
C VAL A 59 14.55 16.88 -17.29
N PRO A 60 15.83 17.27 -17.16
CA PRO A 60 16.97 16.36 -17.40
C PRO A 60 17.00 15.19 -16.42
N ASP A 61 16.66 15.43 -15.16
CA ASP A 61 16.78 14.44 -14.08
C ASP A 61 15.51 13.58 -13.91
N GLY A 62 14.47 13.86 -14.70
CA GLY A 62 13.18 13.17 -14.59
C GLY A 62 13.27 11.72 -15.04
N LYS A 63 13.06 10.78 -14.11
CA LYS A 63 13.08 9.33 -14.40
C LYS A 63 11.70 8.69 -14.33
N ARG A 64 10.81 9.19 -13.48
CA ARG A 64 9.46 8.64 -13.30
C ARG A 64 8.42 9.74 -13.29
N LEU A 65 7.28 9.47 -13.92
CA LEU A 65 6.18 10.42 -14.03
C LEU A 65 4.92 9.88 -13.35
N PHE A 66 4.20 10.78 -12.69
CA PHE A 66 2.89 10.53 -12.13
C PHE A 66 1.95 11.67 -12.53
N SER A 67 0.83 11.33 -13.16
CA SER A 67 -0.20 12.30 -13.53
C SER A 67 -1.18 12.44 -12.37
N PHE A 68 -1.28 13.66 -11.83
CA PHE A 68 -2.26 14.01 -10.82
C PHE A 68 -3.43 14.74 -11.49
N GLU A 69 -4.61 14.13 -11.43
CA GLU A 69 -5.84 14.72 -11.94
C GLU A 69 -6.88 14.81 -10.82
N ARG A 70 -7.23 16.03 -10.41
CA ARG A 70 -8.23 16.27 -9.36
C ARG A 70 -8.87 17.64 -9.55
N ASN A 71 -10.19 17.73 -9.36
CA ASN A 71 -10.95 19.00 -9.38
C ASN A 71 -10.72 19.83 -10.65
N GLY A 72 -10.56 19.18 -11.82
CA GLY A 72 -10.30 19.84 -13.10
C GLY A 72 -8.90 20.45 -13.24
N SER A 73 -8.02 20.28 -12.25
CA SER A 73 -6.61 20.60 -12.36
C SER A 73 -5.81 19.34 -12.71
N SER A 74 -4.95 19.45 -13.71
CA SER A 74 -4.00 18.42 -14.10
C SER A 74 -2.57 18.90 -13.87
N ASP A 75 -1.90 18.25 -12.92
CA ASP A 75 -0.48 18.48 -12.62
C ASP A 75 0.30 17.21 -12.96
N LEU A 76 1.47 17.38 -13.56
CA LEU A 76 2.39 16.28 -13.82
C LEU A 76 3.53 16.35 -12.81
N LEU A 77 3.64 15.34 -11.97
CA LEU A 77 4.74 15.17 -11.02
C LEU A 77 5.81 14.31 -11.69
N ILE A 78 7.02 14.85 -11.80
CA ILE A 78 8.17 14.19 -12.40
C ILE A 78 9.20 13.99 -11.29
N PHE A 79 9.45 12.74 -10.95
CA PHE A 79 10.41 12.34 -9.93
C PHE A 79 11.79 12.14 -10.59
N GLY A 80 12.78 12.84 -10.05
CA GLY A 80 14.18 12.75 -10.40
C GLY A 80 15.05 12.43 -9.19
N ASP A 81 16.36 12.43 -9.38
CA ASP A 81 17.34 12.08 -8.36
C ASP A 81 17.38 13.16 -7.26
N GLY A 82 16.81 12.85 -6.08
CA GLY A 82 16.70 13.82 -4.98
C GLY A 82 15.77 15.02 -5.26
N ALA A 83 14.93 14.93 -6.29
CA ALA A 83 14.08 16.06 -6.72
C ALA A 83 12.70 15.63 -7.22
N VAL A 84 11.70 16.47 -6.99
CA VAL A 84 10.36 16.34 -7.59
C VAL A 84 10.01 17.62 -8.35
N HIS A 85 9.80 17.50 -9.65
CA HIS A 85 9.45 18.59 -10.53
C HIS A 85 7.95 18.58 -10.81
N VAL A 86 7.30 19.73 -10.65
CA VAL A 86 5.86 19.91 -10.91
C VAL A 86 5.69 20.68 -12.20
N VAL A 87 5.08 20.04 -13.19
CA VAL A 87 4.75 20.65 -14.49
C VAL A 87 3.24 20.86 -14.57
N ARG A 88 2.82 22.08 -14.90
CA ARG A 88 1.40 22.45 -15.10
C ARG A 88 1.26 23.30 -16.34
N ASN A 89 0.28 22.99 -17.18
CA ASN A 89 0.04 23.68 -18.46
C ASN A 89 1.33 23.80 -19.26
N THR A 90 2.01 22.67 -19.47
CA THR A 90 3.25 22.54 -20.26
C THR A 90 4.49 23.26 -19.72
N LEU A 91 4.39 23.96 -18.58
CA LEU A 91 5.48 24.71 -17.96
C LEU A 91 5.89 24.09 -16.62
N LEU A 92 7.20 24.03 -16.36
CA LEU A 92 7.75 23.72 -15.05
C LEU A 92 7.39 24.85 -14.06
N ARG A 93 6.60 24.54 -13.04
CA ARG A 93 6.12 25.51 -12.04
C ARG A 93 6.95 25.50 -10.77
N GLN A 94 7.37 24.32 -10.34
CA GLN A 94 8.05 24.13 -9.07
C GLN A 94 9.03 22.98 -9.19
N THR A 95 10.15 23.09 -8.50
CA THR A 95 11.06 21.97 -8.25
C THR A 95 11.27 21.90 -6.74
N ILE A 96 10.98 20.74 -6.17
CA ILE A 96 11.18 20.45 -4.75
C ILE A 96 12.45 19.61 -4.66
N VAL A 97 13.40 20.06 -3.85
CA VAL A 97 14.67 19.37 -3.59
C VAL A 97 14.79 19.21 -2.09
N ASP A 98 15.15 18.01 -1.66
CA ASP A 98 15.35 17.65 -0.26
C ASP A 98 16.27 16.43 -0.20
N ASN A 99 17.19 16.42 0.76
CA ASN A 99 18.21 15.38 0.90
C ASN A 99 17.63 14.02 1.28
N GLU A 100 16.42 14.01 1.83
CA GLU A 100 15.74 12.78 2.21
C GLU A 100 14.84 12.20 1.10
N LEU A 101 14.82 12.83 -0.08
CA LEU A 101 14.11 12.30 -1.24
C LEU A 101 14.85 11.10 -1.85
N TRP A 102 14.10 10.33 -2.64
CA TRP A 102 14.58 9.11 -3.26
C TRP A 102 15.73 9.40 -4.24
N GLY A 103 16.76 8.57 -4.15
CA GLY A 103 17.84 8.53 -5.11
C GLY A 103 17.39 7.93 -6.44
N GLY A 104 18.15 8.24 -7.48
CA GLY A 104 17.79 7.95 -8.85
C GLY A 104 17.60 6.46 -9.19
N GLU A 105 18.14 5.53 -8.42
CA GLU A 105 17.95 4.08 -8.64
C GLU A 105 16.68 3.54 -7.96
N GLU A 106 16.26 4.16 -6.85
CA GLU A 106 15.06 3.79 -6.08
C GLU A 106 13.75 4.20 -6.78
N LEU A 107 13.81 5.19 -7.68
CA LEU A 107 12.64 5.73 -8.38
C LEU A 107 11.82 4.67 -9.12
N ARG A 108 12.44 3.59 -9.60
CA ARG A 108 11.75 2.49 -10.28
C ARG A 108 10.85 1.68 -9.36
N GLN A 109 11.14 1.67 -8.05
CA GLN A 109 10.42 0.88 -7.05
C GLN A 109 9.33 1.68 -6.32
N LEU A 110 9.20 2.98 -6.59
CA LEU A 110 8.13 3.79 -5.99
C LEU A 110 6.75 3.21 -6.31
N ASP A 111 5.83 3.37 -5.39
CA ASP A 111 4.41 3.14 -5.64
C ASP A 111 3.63 4.41 -5.28
N PHE A 112 2.51 4.63 -5.98
CA PHE A 112 1.73 5.86 -5.89
C PHE A 112 0.28 5.56 -5.60
N ALA A 113 -0.26 6.20 -4.56
CA ALA A 113 -1.68 6.14 -4.22
C ALA A 113 -2.24 7.56 -4.06
N LEU A 114 -3.42 7.79 -4.63
CA LEU A 114 -4.17 9.02 -4.37
C LEU A 114 -4.98 8.84 -3.09
N VAL A 115 -4.70 9.70 -2.11
CA VAL A 115 -5.34 9.72 -0.79
C VAL A 115 -5.91 11.11 -0.56
N ASP A 116 -7.24 11.23 -0.64
CA ASP A 116 -7.99 12.50 -0.57
C ASP A 116 -7.54 13.57 -1.59
N GLU A 117 -6.68 14.50 -1.15
CA GLU A 117 -6.09 15.60 -1.95
C GLU A 117 -4.57 15.47 -2.11
N ALA A 118 -4.01 14.35 -1.66
CA ALA A 118 -2.58 14.14 -1.60
C ALA A 118 -2.17 12.87 -2.35
N VAL A 119 -0.93 12.86 -2.83
CA VAL A 119 -0.29 11.70 -3.42
C VAL A 119 0.59 11.05 -2.36
N LEU A 120 0.20 9.87 -1.91
CA LEU A 120 1.05 9.04 -1.06
C LEU A 120 2.05 8.30 -1.95
N VAL A 121 3.33 8.40 -1.58
CA VAL A 121 4.44 7.73 -2.26
C VAL A 121 5.07 6.75 -1.29
N CYS A 122 5.13 5.49 -1.71
CA CYS A 122 5.66 4.38 -0.92
C CYS A 122 6.94 3.84 -1.55
N HIS A 123 7.87 3.41 -0.71
CA HIS A 123 9.12 2.75 -1.10
C HIS A 123 9.60 1.85 0.06
N PRO A 124 10.15 0.65 -0.19
CA PRO A 124 10.55 -0.28 0.88
C PRO A 124 11.62 0.26 1.85
N ALA A 125 12.55 1.08 1.35
CA ALA A 125 13.68 1.60 2.14
C ALA A 125 13.49 3.04 2.67
N TYR A 126 12.43 3.75 2.28
CA TYR A 126 12.23 5.15 2.68
C TYR A 126 10.88 5.32 3.36
N LYS A 127 10.83 6.18 4.38
CA LYS A 127 9.59 6.60 5.02
C LYS A 127 8.58 7.07 3.97
N PRO A 128 7.31 6.62 4.03
CA PRO A 128 6.30 7.06 3.08
C PRO A 128 6.14 8.57 3.13
N ARG A 129 6.01 9.18 1.95
CA ARG A 129 5.88 10.63 1.82
C ARG A 129 4.52 10.97 1.26
N LEU A 130 3.94 12.02 1.80
CA LEU A 130 2.69 12.62 1.37
C LEU A 130 2.99 13.91 0.61
N LEU A 131 2.69 13.92 -0.69
CA LEU A 131 2.75 15.12 -1.53
C LEU A 131 1.38 15.79 -1.49
N ARG A 132 1.30 16.98 -0.92
CA ARG A 132 0.05 17.75 -0.82
C ARG A 132 0.14 19.03 -1.62
N ARG A 133 -0.93 19.34 -2.34
CA ARG A 133 -1.12 20.60 -3.05
C ARG A 133 -1.91 21.57 -2.19
N ASP A 134 -1.45 22.81 -2.10
CA ASP A 134 -2.18 23.89 -1.44
C ASP A 134 -3.22 24.56 -2.37
N ALA A 135 -3.99 25.51 -1.84
CA ALA A 135 -4.99 26.24 -2.63
C ALA A 135 -4.36 27.15 -3.71
N ALA A 136 -3.12 27.60 -3.53
CA ALA A 136 -2.36 28.37 -4.53
C ALA A 136 -1.76 27.47 -5.63
N GLY A 137 -1.85 26.15 -5.47
CA GLY A 137 -1.33 25.14 -6.37
C GLY A 137 0.18 24.91 -6.25
N GLN A 138 0.80 25.27 -5.12
CA GLN A 138 2.14 24.83 -4.72
C GLN A 138 2.06 23.44 -4.07
N TRP A 139 3.08 22.64 -4.31
CA TRP A 139 3.23 21.32 -3.73
C TRP A 139 4.19 21.35 -2.55
N ALA A 140 3.83 20.65 -1.49
CA ALA A 140 4.66 20.42 -0.32
C ALA A 140 4.78 18.91 -0.08
N ILE A 141 5.96 18.50 0.37
CA ILE A 141 6.26 17.12 0.75
C ILE A 141 6.25 17.05 2.26
N HIS A 142 5.53 16.07 2.79
CA HIS A 142 5.49 15.76 4.21
C HIS A 142 5.81 14.28 4.41
N THR A 143 6.48 13.93 5.50
CA THR A 143 6.59 12.53 5.91
C THR A 143 5.25 12.06 6.46
N LEU A 144 4.86 10.83 6.14
CA LEU A 144 3.65 10.23 6.70
C LEU A 144 3.84 10.01 8.21
N GLU A 145 2.97 10.60 9.01
CA GLU A 145 2.92 10.38 10.45
C GLU A 145 1.60 9.72 10.84
N PHE A 146 1.69 8.74 11.75
CA PHE A 146 0.51 8.10 12.32
C PHE A 146 -0.08 8.97 13.43
N ALA A 147 -1.42 9.00 13.50
CA ALA A 147 -2.10 9.77 14.54
C ALA A 147 -1.76 9.23 15.93
N ARG A 148 -1.69 10.13 16.91
CA ARG A 148 -1.58 9.78 18.32
C ARG A 148 -2.95 9.96 18.98
N ALA A 149 -3.26 9.14 19.97
CA ALA A 149 -4.45 9.38 20.80
C ALA A 149 -4.30 10.72 21.52
N ASN A 150 -5.43 11.42 21.72
CA ASN A 150 -5.43 12.67 22.48
C ASN A 150 -4.96 12.37 23.91
N ALA A 151 -3.97 13.14 24.35
CA ALA A 151 -3.28 12.97 25.63
C ALA A 151 -4.12 13.36 26.86
N ASP A 152 -5.44 13.23 26.80
CA ASP A 152 -6.29 13.40 27.98
C ASP A 152 -6.15 12.13 28.85
N ASP A 153 -5.53 12.29 30.03
CA ASP A 153 -5.31 11.32 31.11
C ASP A 153 -4.57 10.00 30.75
N ASP A 154 -3.25 10.06 30.57
CA ASP A 154 -2.30 8.91 30.58
C ASP A 154 -2.14 8.05 29.32
N ASP A 155 -2.90 8.26 28.23
CA ASP A 155 -2.75 7.50 26.96
C ASP A 155 -2.04 8.31 25.84
N GLU A 156 -0.82 7.90 25.46
CA GLU A 156 -0.01 8.47 24.37
C GLU A 156 0.08 7.53 23.15
N ARG A 157 -0.81 6.53 23.05
CA ARG A 157 -0.71 5.49 22.02
C ARG A 157 -0.69 6.06 20.61
N VAL A 158 0.13 5.43 19.78
CA VAL A 158 0.22 5.73 18.35
C VAL A 158 -0.58 4.70 17.59
N HIS A 159 -1.29 5.18 16.58
CA HIS A 159 -2.20 4.41 15.78
C HIS A 159 -1.52 3.72 14.58
N CYS A 160 -0.26 3.30 14.74
CA CYS A 160 0.52 2.63 13.70
C CYS A 160 0.15 1.14 13.52
N PRO A 161 0.53 0.54 12.38
CA PRO A 161 0.49 -0.90 12.15
C PRO A 161 1.43 -1.68 13.06
N PHE A 162 0.97 -2.86 13.46
CA PHE A 162 1.79 -3.81 14.20
C PHE A 162 1.89 -5.13 13.42
N ALA A 163 3.03 -5.79 13.56
CA ALA A 163 3.28 -7.14 13.08
C ALA A 163 4.24 -7.87 14.02
N ARG A 164 4.12 -9.19 14.04
CA ARG A 164 4.99 -10.08 14.82
C ARG A 164 6.11 -10.57 13.92
N PHE A 165 7.34 -10.05 14.01
CA PHE A 165 8.44 -10.53 13.16
C PHE A 165 9.22 -11.69 13.79
N ALA A 166 9.49 -11.63 15.09
CA ALA A 166 10.17 -12.71 15.78
C ALA A 166 9.31 -13.99 15.89
N PRO A 167 9.94 -15.17 16.07
CA PRO A 167 9.22 -16.44 16.20
C PRO A 167 8.17 -16.45 17.33
N SER A 168 7.11 -17.22 17.16
CA SER A 168 5.94 -17.22 18.06
C SER A 168 6.23 -17.72 19.49
N ASN A 169 7.32 -18.44 19.70
CA ASN A 169 7.78 -18.90 21.01
C ASN A 169 8.65 -17.88 21.75
N VAL A 170 9.13 -16.83 21.09
CA VAL A 170 9.97 -15.81 21.73
C VAL A 170 9.10 -14.96 22.64
N THR A 171 9.52 -14.89 23.89
CA THR A 171 8.92 -14.07 24.94
C THR A 171 9.68 -12.77 25.19
N ILE A 172 8.96 -11.75 25.63
CA ILE A 172 9.51 -10.50 26.19
C ILE A 172 9.05 -10.34 27.64
N GLN A 173 9.93 -9.80 28.47
CA GLN A 173 9.61 -9.36 29.82
C GLN A 173 10.11 -7.92 30.03
N PRO A 174 9.24 -6.99 30.46
CA PRO A 174 9.67 -5.69 30.93
C PRO A 174 10.16 -5.79 32.37
N PHE A 175 11.32 -5.19 32.65
CA PHE A 175 11.92 -5.06 33.96
C PHE A 175 11.86 -3.61 34.39
N ARG A 176 11.20 -3.35 35.52
CA ARG A 176 11.15 -2.03 36.13
C ARG A 176 12.56 -1.51 36.45
N LEU A 177 12.86 -0.29 35.99
CA LEU A 177 14.03 0.46 36.43
C LEU A 177 13.68 1.30 37.66
N SER A 178 14.68 1.70 38.44
CA SER A 178 14.48 2.57 39.61
C SER A 178 13.97 3.96 39.16
N GLY A 179 12.65 4.16 39.15
CA GLY A 179 12.06 5.41 38.63
C GLY A 179 10.53 5.55 38.74
N GLY A 180 9.78 4.47 38.99
CA GLY A 180 8.32 4.53 39.16
C GLY A 180 7.67 3.17 38.99
N ASP A 181 6.34 3.14 39.03
CA ASP A 181 5.56 1.94 38.70
C ASP A 181 5.08 2.01 37.25
N PRO A 182 5.57 1.14 36.33
CA PRO A 182 5.15 1.17 34.93
C PRO A 182 3.70 0.68 34.72
N THR A 183 3.03 0.20 35.77
CA THR A 183 1.62 -0.22 35.75
C THR A 183 0.65 0.83 36.33
N GLY A 184 1.18 1.87 36.98
CA GLY A 184 0.38 2.92 37.61
C GLY A 184 -0.12 4.00 36.64
N SER A 185 -1.13 4.77 37.06
CA SER A 185 -1.47 6.05 36.41
C SER A 185 -0.25 6.98 36.48
N GLY A 186 0.17 7.56 35.37
CA GLY A 186 1.45 8.28 35.26
C GLY A 186 2.69 7.41 34.93
N ALA A 187 2.52 6.17 34.46
CA ALA A 187 3.60 5.25 34.05
C ALA A 187 4.59 5.81 32.99
N ARG A 188 4.29 6.96 32.38
CA ARG A 188 5.09 7.62 31.34
C ARG A 188 6.50 8.03 31.81
N ASP A 189 6.68 8.20 33.12
CA ASP A 189 7.98 8.57 33.74
C ASP A 189 8.79 7.34 34.21
N ALA A 190 8.23 6.13 34.05
CA ALA A 190 8.83 4.89 34.52
C ALA A 190 9.36 4.04 33.36
N ASP A 191 10.54 4.41 32.84
CA ASP A 191 11.24 3.60 31.84
C ASP A 191 11.45 2.17 32.33
N VAL A 192 11.30 1.22 31.42
CA VAL A 192 11.54 -0.21 31.65
C VAL A 192 12.67 -0.72 30.78
N GLU A 193 13.39 -1.72 31.27
CA GLU A 193 14.35 -2.47 30.47
C GLU A 193 13.66 -3.71 29.90
N LEU A 194 13.72 -3.93 28.59
CA LEU A 194 13.12 -5.12 28.00
C LEU A 194 14.16 -6.25 27.90
N ARG A 195 13.74 -7.47 28.22
CA ARG A 195 14.52 -8.69 27.96
C ARG A 195 13.72 -9.67 27.14
N ALA A 196 14.29 -10.09 26.02
CA ALA A 196 13.77 -11.11 25.15
C ALA A 196 14.48 -12.45 25.38
N SER A 197 13.78 -13.56 25.18
CA SER A 197 14.37 -14.91 25.26
C SER A 197 15.26 -15.28 24.05
N ALA A 198 15.22 -14.49 22.99
CA ALA A 198 16.00 -14.65 21.75
C ALA A 198 16.53 -13.28 21.29
N PRO A 199 17.56 -13.21 20.43
CA PRO A 199 18.10 -11.95 19.98
C PRO A 199 17.18 -11.36 18.92
N VAL A 200 16.34 -10.41 19.33
CA VAL A 200 15.31 -9.81 18.45
C VAL A 200 15.57 -8.34 18.17
N PHE A 201 16.26 -7.63 19.06
CA PHE A 201 16.50 -6.21 18.90
C PHE A 201 17.81 -5.95 18.14
N THR A 202 17.80 -4.94 17.28
CA THR A 202 18.96 -4.38 16.56
C THR A 202 19.05 -2.87 16.83
N GLN A 203 20.15 -2.22 16.43
CA GLN A 203 20.30 -0.76 16.58
C GLN A 203 19.18 0.03 15.86
N ASP A 204 18.65 -0.52 14.77
CA ASP A 204 17.60 0.10 13.96
C ASP A 204 16.21 0.07 14.62
N HIS A 205 16.06 -0.64 15.75
CA HIS A 205 14.82 -0.62 16.55
C HIS A 205 14.68 0.66 17.39
N ALA A 206 15.67 1.55 17.37
CA ALA A 206 15.59 2.84 18.03
C ALA A 206 14.36 3.64 17.54
N GLY A 207 13.51 4.10 18.45
CA GLY A 207 12.30 4.85 18.12
C GLY A 207 11.13 4.02 17.59
N THR A 208 11.28 2.69 17.51
CA THR A 208 10.19 1.77 17.13
C THR A 208 9.22 1.58 18.29
N ILE A 209 7.93 1.44 17.99
CA ILE A 209 6.92 1.15 19.01
C ILE A 209 6.75 -0.35 19.18
N LEU A 210 6.94 -0.83 20.40
CA LEU A 210 6.65 -2.21 20.79
C LEU A 210 5.30 -2.26 21.51
N ARG A 211 4.50 -3.29 21.26
CA ARG A 211 3.24 -3.50 21.96
C ARG A 211 3.26 -4.84 22.69
N ILE A 212 3.12 -4.79 24.02
CA ILE A 212 3.12 -5.93 24.91
C ILE A 212 1.74 -6.04 25.55
N LYS A 213 1.04 -7.17 25.38
CA LYS A 213 -0.33 -7.39 25.87
C LYS A 213 -1.31 -6.27 25.49
N GLY A 214 -1.10 -5.64 24.33
CA GLY A 214 -1.93 -4.54 23.84
C GLY A 214 -1.52 -3.14 24.33
N ARG A 215 -0.52 -3.01 25.21
CA ARG A 215 0.02 -1.72 25.70
C ARG A 215 1.29 -1.34 24.96
N GLN A 216 1.40 -0.08 24.59
CA GLN A 216 2.51 0.41 23.77
C GLN A 216 3.68 0.95 24.60
N LEU A 217 4.90 0.68 24.14
CA LEU A 217 6.14 1.20 24.66
C LEU A 217 7.00 1.72 23.50
N LEU A 218 7.60 2.89 23.68
CA LEU A 218 8.53 3.46 22.72
C LEU A 218 9.96 3.00 23.06
N LEU A 219 10.63 2.32 22.12
CA LEU A 219 12.00 1.87 22.31
C LEU A 219 12.99 3.05 22.20
N SER A 220 13.90 3.14 23.16
CA SER A 220 15.10 3.95 23.05
C SER A 220 16.18 3.18 22.28
N ALA A 221 17.18 3.90 21.77
CA ALA A 221 18.32 3.28 21.12
C ALA A 221 18.97 2.22 22.04
N PRO A 222 19.09 0.95 21.59
CA PRO A 222 19.75 -0.07 22.38
C PRO A 222 21.21 0.30 22.65
N ALA A 223 21.73 0.00 23.84
CA ALA A 223 23.12 0.30 24.17
C ALA A 223 24.09 -0.38 23.18
N PRO A 224 25.18 0.28 22.74
CA PRO A 224 26.14 -0.34 21.83
C PRO A 224 26.77 -1.58 22.48
N GLY A 225 26.89 -2.68 21.73
CA GLY A 225 27.49 -3.94 22.20
C GLY A 225 26.56 -4.87 23.00
N PHE A 226 25.26 -4.62 23.00
CA PHE A 226 24.27 -5.56 23.54
C PHE A 226 24.16 -6.84 22.69
N ASP A 227 23.68 -7.93 23.29
CA ASP A 227 23.65 -9.28 22.72
C ASP A 227 22.44 -9.57 21.81
N GLY A 228 21.60 -8.58 21.54
CA GLY A 228 20.32 -8.75 20.85
C GLY A 228 19.16 -9.16 21.77
N HIS A 229 19.45 -9.73 22.95
CA HIS A 229 18.47 -10.29 23.88
C HIS A 229 18.02 -9.29 24.94
N GLY A 230 18.95 -8.48 25.48
CA GLY A 230 18.69 -7.62 26.63
C GLY A 230 19.01 -6.15 26.42
N ALA A 231 18.32 -5.31 27.22
CA ALA A 231 18.66 -3.94 27.55
C ALA A 231 18.28 -2.76 26.62
N PRO A 232 17.34 -2.85 25.64
CA PRO A 232 16.71 -1.63 25.18
C PRO A 232 15.84 -1.06 26.30
N LYS A 233 16.11 0.20 26.66
CA LYS A 233 15.20 0.97 27.50
C LYS A 233 13.95 1.29 26.68
N ALA A 234 12.79 1.20 27.29
CA ALA A 234 11.53 1.52 26.66
C ALA A 234 10.70 2.41 27.57
N ARG A 235 10.16 3.49 27.00
CA ARG A 235 9.24 4.39 27.71
C ARG A 235 7.81 3.91 27.50
N PRO A 236 7.04 3.59 28.54
CA PRO A 236 5.62 3.26 28.38
C PRO A 236 4.84 4.45 27.80
N LEU A 237 4.05 4.22 26.76
CA LEU A 237 3.09 5.20 26.22
C LEU A 237 1.72 5.07 26.91
N GLU A 238 1.48 3.92 27.52
CA GLU A 238 0.30 3.57 28.31
C GLU A 238 0.75 2.73 29.52
N PRO A 239 0.00 2.74 30.63
CA PRO A 239 0.27 1.85 31.76
C PRO A 239 0.29 0.38 31.33
N LEU A 240 1.36 -0.33 31.70
CA LEU A 240 1.51 -1.75 31.42
C LEU A 240 0.52 -2.57 32.26
N GLU A 241 0.09 -3.71 31.72
CA GLU A 241 -0.80 -4.61 32.47
C GLU A 241 -0.08 -5.27 33.65
N ASP A 242 1.15 -5.77 33.42
CA ASP A 242 2.03 -6.33 34.43
C ASP A 242 3.49 -6.41 33.91
N GLU A 243 4.40 -6.82 34.79
CA GLU A 243 5.83 -7.02 34.48
C GLU A 243 6.20 -8.49 34.17
N ARG A 244 5.20 -9.32 33.83
CA ARG A 244 5.40 -10.76 33.61
C ARG A 244 5.84 -11.03 32.18
N GLN A 245 6.70 -12.04 32.03
CA GLN A 245 7.11 -12.56 30.74
C GLN A 245 5.89 -13.03 29.92
N THR A 246 5.87 -12.71 28.63
CA THR A 246 4.75 -13.02 27.73
C THR A 246 5.20 -13.30 26.30
N THR A 247 4.46 -14.15 25.59
CA THR A 247 4.56 -14.31 24.12
C THR A 247 3.64 -13.38 23.35
N ASN A 248 2.67 -12.73 24.03
CA ASN A 248 1.76 -11.78 23.44
C ASN A 248 2.43 -10.41 23.31
N TRP A 249 3.24 -10.26 22.26
CA TRP A 249 3.84 -9.01 21.88
C TRP A 249 4.00 -8.93 20.36
N ASP A 250 3.96 -7.72 19.83
CA ASP A 250 4.26 -7.39 18.45
C ASP A 250 4.94 -6.02 18.39
N GLU A 251 5.54 -5.68 17.27
CA GLU A 251 6.23 -4.41 17.07
C GLU A 251 5.65 -3.67 15.87
N GLU A 252 5.94 -2.38 15.81
CA GLU A 252 5.53 -1.52 14.72
C GLU A 252 6.02 -2.11 13.39
N ALA A 253 5.09 -2.28 12.44
CA ALA A 253 5.38 -2.97 11.20
C ALA A 253 6.28 -2.15 10.25
N PHE A 254 6.34 -0.84 10.45
CA PHE A 254 7.10 0.09 9.62
C PHE A 254 8.12 0.83 10.48
N SER A 255 9.39 0.48 10.30
CA SER A 255 10.50 0.99 11.10
C SER A 255 11.79 0.95 10.30
N GLU A 256 12.86 1.54 10.81
CA GLU A 256 14.18 1.40 10.17
C GLU A 256 14.66 -0.06 10.18
N ALA A 257 14.25 -0.87 11.17
CA ALA A 257 14.63 -2.27 11.27
C ALA A 257 13.96 -3.19 10.24
N HIS A 258 12.68 -2.94 9.92
CA HIS A 258 11.88 -3.81 9.03
C HIS A 258 11.53 -3.17 7.69
N GLY A 259 11.88 -1.90 7.51
CA GLY A 259 11.56 -1.09 6.34
C GLY A 259 10.14 -0.52 6.37
N TRP A 260 9.73 -0.05 5.21
CA TRP A 260 8.55 0.79 4.99
C TRP A 260 7.57 0.11 4.01
N PRO A 261 6.31 0.58 3.90
CA PRO A 261 5.34 -0.05 3.01
C PRO A 261 5.78 -0.02 1.55
N ILE A 262 5.55 -1.14 0.86
CA ILE A 262 5.96 -1.31 -0.55
C ILE A 262 4.93 -0.64 -1.46
N CYS A 263 3.65 -0.80 -1.17
CA CYS A 263 2.56 -0.23 -1.94
C CYS A 263 1.44 0.33 -1.07
N ALA A 264 0.62 1.18 -1.67
CA ALA A 264 -0.57 1.70 -1.02
C ALA A 264 -1.74 1.77 -2.01
N ALA A 265 -2.96 1.68 -1.49
CA ALA A 265 -4.17 1.87 -2.28
C ALA A 265 -5.33 2.34 -1.41
N MET A 266 -6.27 3.05 -2.02
CA MET A 266 -7.58 3.29 -1.41
C MET A 266 -8.54 2.18 -1.79
N HIS A 267 -9.17 1.55 -0.80
CA HIS A 267 -10.19 0.53 -0.99
C HIS A 267 -11.38 0.78 -0.05
N GLN A 268 -12.58 0.97 -0.62
CA GLN A 268 -13.80 1.21 0.17
C GLN A 268 -13.63 2.33 1.21
N GLU A 269 -13.08 3.48 0.78
CA GLU A 269 -12.79 4.64 1.64
C GLU A 269 -11.80 4.37 2.79
N ARG A 270 -11.02 3.28 2.68
CA ARG A 270 -9.95 2.94 3.61
C ARG A 270 -8.60 3.04 2.91
N LEU A 271 -7.62 3.58 3.62
CA LEU A 271 -6.23 3.47 3.21
C LEU A 271 -5.75 2.05 3.51
N VAL A 272 -5.20 1.41 2.50
CA VAL A 272 -4.57 0.10 2.59
C VAL A 272 -3.09 0.29 2.33
N LEU A 273 -2.27 -0.12 3.31
CA LEU A 273 -0.83 -0.20 3.17
C LEU A 273 -0.46 -1.67 2.95
N GLY A 274 0.36 -1.95 1.94
CA GLY A 274 0.68 -3.29 1.49
C GLY A 274 2.15 -3.63 1.65
N GLY A 275 2.39 -4.70 2.41
CA GLY A 275 3.69 -5.32 2.64
C GLY A 275 4.71 -4.42 3.34
N CYS A 276 5.75 -5.05 3.86
CA CYS A 276 7.06 -4.44 4.12
C CYS A 276 8.13 -5.47 3.69
N PRO A 277 9.42 -5.09 3.55
CA PRO A 277 10.49 -6.02 3.17
C PRO A 277 10.46 -7.37 3.90
N ASP A 278 10.24 -7.34 5.21
CA ASP A 278 10.22 -8.55 6.06
C ASP A 278 8.86 -9.24 6.13
N ARG A 279 7.77 -8.56 5.73
CA ARG A 279 6.39 -9.09 5.68
C ARG A 279 5.67 -8.65 4.41
N PRO A 280 6.02 -9.21 3.24
CA PRO A 280 5.36 -8.88 1.97
C PRO A 280 3.92 -9.39 1.88
N ASP A 281 3.51 -10.29 2.78
CA ASP A 281 2.20 -10.96 2.82
C ASP A 281 1.13 -10.20 3.61
N TYR A 282 1.49 -9.13 4.32
CA TYR A 282 0.56 -8.38 5.16
C TYR A 282 -0.10 -7.21 4.42
N LEU A 283 -1.38 -6.98 4.75
CA LEU A 283 -2.15 -5.80 4.34
C LEU A 283 -2.74 -5.15 5.60
N TRP A 284 -2.53 -3.85 5.76
CA TRP A 284 -3.05 -3.09 6.90
C TRP A 284 -4.12 -2.09 6.42
N PHE A 285 -5.31 -2.13 7.03
CA PHE A 285 -6.48 -1.36 6.62
C PHE A 285 -6.88 -0.30 7.65
N SER A 286 -7.08 0.95 7.20
CA SER A 286 -7.51 2.05 8.09
C SER A 286 -8.83 1.71 8.79
N ASN A 287 -8.87 1.99 10.09
CA ASN A 287 -10.00 1.68 10.98
C ASN A 287 -11.19 2.60 10.67
N GLN A 288 -10.94 3.86 10.33
CA GLN A 288 -11.99 4.82 9.96
C GLN A 288 -12.18 4.95 8.45
N PRO A 289 -13.41 4.82 7.94
CA PRO A 289 -13.77 5.26 6.60
C PRO A 289 -13.81 6.80 6.56
N GLY A 290 -13.21 7.42 5.54
CA GLY A 290 -13.38 8.85 5.24
C GLY A 290 -12.50 9.85 6.00
N ARG A 291 -11.52 9.42 6.81
CA ARG A 291 -10.51 10.30 7.41
C ARG A 291 -9.10 9.73 7.23
N SER A 292 -8.49 10.01 6.09
CA SER A 292 -7.26 9.38 5.64
C SER A 292 -5.98 9.86 6.35
N THR A 293 -6.10 10.85 7.25
CA THR A 293 -4.98 11.42 8.02
C THR A 293 -4.91 10.94 9.46
N SER A 294 -5.89 10.16 9.94
CA SER A 294 -5.83 9.50 11.25
C SER A 294 -5.87 8.00 11.04
N ILE A 295 -4.76 7.50 10.52
CA ILE A 295 -4.55 6.09 10.30
C ILE A 295 -4.44 5.45 11.68
N SER A 296 -5.52 4.82 12.14
CA SER A 296 -5.53 3.78 13.18
C SER A 296 -5.75 2.46 12.49
N LEU A 297 -4.82 1.52 12.66
CA LEU A 297 -4.78 0.27 11.91
C LEU A 297 -4.84 -0.91 12.87
N THR A 298 -5.93 -1.67 12.80
CA THR A 298 -6.00 -2.98 13.45
C THR A 298 -5.56 -4.02 12.42
N GLY A 299 -4.44 -4.70 12.69
CA GLY A 299 -4.05 -5.89 11.95
C GLY A 299 -5.11 -6.97 12.16
N SER A 300 -5.85 -7.34 11.10
CA SER A 300 -6.78 -8.46 11.15
C SER A 300 -6.08 -9.70 10.59
N THR A 301 -5.63 -10.57 11.49
CA THR A 301 -5.41 -11.98 11.13
C THR A 301 -6.78 -12.63 11.03
N MET A 302 -7.13 -13.24 9.88
CA MET A 302 -8.33 -14.08 9.79
C MET A 302 -8.17 -15.30 10.71
N ALA A 303 -8.59 -15.14 11.96
CA ALA A 303 -8.78 -16.24 12.90
C ALA A 303 -10.25 -16.26 13.33
N ARG A 304 -10.99 -17.25 12.82
CA ARG A 304 -12.30 -17.61 13.37
C ARG A 304 -12.14 -17.92 14.86
N SER A 305 -12.90 -17.24 15.72
CA SER A 305 -13.24 -17.79 17.02
C SER A 305 -14.69 -17.47 17.38
N ARG A 306 -15.34 -18.48 17.95
CA ARG A 306 -16.75 -18.54 18.36
C ARG A 306 -16.90 -17.92 19.74
N SER A 307 -17.93 -17.11 19.95
CA SER A 307 -18.79 -17.19 21.16
C SER A 307 -19.88 -16.12 21.16
N ALA A 308 -21.14 -16.51 20.94
CA ALA A 308 -22.32 -15.99 21.65
C ALA A 308 -23.56 -16.76 21.16
N SER A 309 -24.26 -17.42 22.07
CA SER A 309 -25.57 -18.08 21.86
C SER A 309 -26.69 -17.03 21.63
N PRO A 310 -27.83 -17.44 21.05
CA PRO A 310 -28.60 -16.61 20.12
C PRO A 310 -29.78 -15.86 20.78
N PRO A 311 -30.27 -14.75 20.19
CA PRO A 311 -31.67 -14.38 20.30
C PRO A 311 -32.49 -15.15 19.26
N SER A 312 -33.49 -15.87 19.75
CA SER A 312 -34.54 -16.52 18.97
C SER A 312 -35.35 -15.48 18.18
N VAL A 313 -35.23 -15.50 16.85
CA VAL A 313 -36.22 -14.89 15.95
C VAL A 313 -36.65 -15.94 14.94
N SER A 314 -37.90 -16.35 15.09
CA SER A 314 -38.60 -17.22 14.15
C SER A 314 -38.81 -16.51 12.82
N MET A 315 -38.25 -17.03 11.74
CA MET A 315 -38.73 -16.75 10.39
C MET A 315 -39.09 -18.05 9.69
N ARG A 316 -40.35 -18.12 9.28
CA ARG A 316 -41.02 -19.25 8.65
C ARG A 316 -40.34 -19.57 7.31
N TYR A 317 -40.08 -20.86 7.08
CA TYR A 317 -39.79 -21.38 5.76
C TYR A 317 -41.05 -21.27 4.88
N GLY A 318 -41.01 -20.39 3.88
CA GLY A 318 -41.93 -20.40 2.76
C GLY A 318 -41.41 -21.38 1.71
N SER A 319 -42.07 -22.52 1.60
CA SER A 319 -41.87 -23.54 0.57
C SER A 319 -42.26 -23.01 -0.82
N CYS A 320 -41.37 -23.14 -1.81
CA CYS A 320 -41.76 -23.17 -3.22
C CYS A 320 -41.19 -24.45 -3.86
N SER A 321 -42.10 -25.31 -4.31
CA SER A 321 -41.83 -26.56 -5.03
C SER A 321 -41.36 -26.33 -6.48
N PRO A 322 -40.74 -27.34 -7.12
CA PRO A 322 -39.84 -27.18 -8.25
C PRO A 322 -40.50 -27.47 -9.61
N GLY A 323 -39.90 -26.94 -10.68
CA GLY A 323 -40.26 -27.29 -12.05
C GLY A 323 -39.16 -27.01 -13.08
N VAL A 324 -38.51 -28.10 -13.52
CA VAL A 324 -38.03 -28.38 -14.91
C VAL A 324 -36.78 -27.59 -15.38
N SER A 325 -35.57 -28.16 -15.22
CA SER A 325 -34.80 -28.97 -16.21
C SER A 325 -34.21 -28.14 -17.37
N SER A 326 -32.89 -28.10 -17.58
CA SER A 326 -32.15 -29.18 -18.25
C SER A 326 -30.62 -29.03 -18.15
N LYS A 327 -29.98 -30.08 -17.61
CA LYS A 327 -28.75 -30.80 -18.05
C LYS A 327 -27.61 -30.00 -18.71
N TYR A 328 -26.40 -30.07 -18.13
CA TYR A 328 -25.37 -31.04 -18.54
C TYR A 328 -24.19 -31.14 -17.54
N SER A 329 -23.57 -32.31 -17.55
CA SER A 329 -22.72 -32.91 -16.51
C SER A 329 -21.22 -32.63 -16.62
N ARG A 330 -20.56 -32.71 -15.45
CA ARG A 330 -19.12 -32.74 -15.13
C ARG A 330 -18.21 -33.52 -16.11
N ARG A 331 -16.99 -33.03 -16.38
CA ARG A 331 -15.71 -33.46 -15.73
C ARG A 331 -14.44 -32.88 -16.41
N ARG A 332 -13.58 -32.34 -15.54
CA ARG A 332 -12.08 -32.32 -15.47
C ARG A 332 -11.20 -31.76 -16.61
N ALA A 333 -10.49 -30.68 -16.23
CA ALA A 333 -9.04 -30.42 -16.28
C ALA A 333 -8.31 -30.29 -17.64
N ASN A 334 -8.01 -29.05 -18.03
CA ASN A 334 -6.69 -28.40 -18.01
C ASN A 334 -6.83 -26.94 -18.52
N GLY A 335 -5.99 -26.00 -18.05
CA GLY A 335 -6.12 -24.53 -18.29
C GLY A 335 -5.93 -24.08 -19.76
N PRO A 336 -5.74 -22.78 -20.08
CA PRO A 336 -5.58 -21.58 -19.23
C PRO A 336 -6.48 -20.37 -19.61
N SER A 337 -6.32 -19.27 -18.84
CA SER A 337 -6.59 -17.85 -19.17
C SER A 337 -8.02 -17.25 -19.18
N VAL A 338 -8.17 -16.26 -18.28
CA VAL A 338 -8.80 -14.92 -18.36
C VAL A 338 -10.34 -14.77 -18.47
N ALA A 339 -10.90 -13.99 -17.52
CA ALA A 339 -11.88 -12.89 -17.67
C ALA A 339 -13.13 -12.93 -16.77
N PHE A 340 -13.45 -11.72 -16.26
CA PHE A 340 -14.68 -11.20 -15.64
C PHE A 340 -14.97 -11.63 -14.19
N ARG A 341 -15.47 -10.76 -13.31
CA ARG A 341 -16.52 -9.73 -13.48
C ARG A 341 -16.26 -8.45 -12.70
#